data_AF-G8NQK9-F1
#
_entry.id   AF-G8NQK9-F1
#
_cell.length_a   1.000
_cell.length_b   1.000
_cell.length_c   1.000
_cell.angle_alpha   90.00
_cell.angle_beta   90.00
_cell.angle_gamma   90.00
#
_symmetry.space_group_name_H-M   'P 1'
#
loop_
_entity.id
_entity.type
_entity.pdbx_description
1 polymer ?
#
loop_
_entity_poly.entity_id
_entity_poly.type
_entity_poly.pdbx_seq_one_letter_code
_entity_poly.pdbx_strand_id
1 'polypeptide(L)'
;MPNVHGIEFNANQSELVKDVIRELLKDGNCAVYALRNMKPNGELRMASAPPIPGPRRASGVFLRVRPGIKEAIAVRPMNAKAGEKNIKIAKLTQTELLETIRKWRKETK
;
A
#
# COMPACT_ATOMS: atom_id res chain seq x y z
N MET A 1 6.58 -18.54 0.65
CA MET A 1 6.46 -17.21 0.02
C MET A 1 6.86 -16.15 1.04
N PRO A 2 7.65 -15.11 0.69
CA PRO A 2 8.03 -14.09 1.66
C PRO A 2 6.84 -13.31 2.22
N ASN A 3 6.88 -13.09 3.54
CA ASN A 3 5.84 -12.38 4.27
C ASN A 3 6.20 -10.90 4.43
N VAL A 4 5.27 -10.00 4.09
CA VAL A 4 5.36 -8.56 4.34
C VAL A 4 4.19 -8.16 5.23
N HIS A 5 4.49 -7.86 6.50
CA HIS A 5 3.50 -7.44 7.51
C HIS A 5 2.27 -8.37 7.65
N GLY A 6 2.42 -9.67 7.39
CA GLY A 6 1.35 -10.66 7.48
C GLY A 6 0.65 -10.99 6.15
N ILE A 7 1.10 -10.44 5.02
CA ILE A 7 0.65 -10.79 3.67
C ILE A 7 1.75 -11.51 2.91
N GLU A 8 1.40 -12.57 2.19
CA GLU A 8 2.33 -13.33 1.36
C GLU A 8 2.48 -12.68 -0.02
N PHE A 9 3.72 -12.46 -0.43
CA PHE A 9 4.09 -11.98 -1.75
C PHE A 9 5.07 -12.97 -2.39
N ASN A 10 5.17 -12.96 -3.72
CA ASN A 10 6.28 -13.63 -4.41
C ASN A 10 7.60 -12.92 -4.07
N ALA A 11 8.74 -13.61 -4.19
CA ALA A 11 10.03 -13.08 -3.71
C ALA A 11 10.37 -11.70 -4.29
N ASN A 12 10.33 -11.57 -5.62
CA ASN A 12 10.60 -10.31 -6.32
C ASN A 12 9.59 -9.19 -5.95
N GLN A 13 8.34 -9.56 -5.67
CA GLN A 13 7.34 -8.59 -5.25
C GLN A 13 7.60 -8.13 -3.81
N SER A 14 8.03 -9.04 -2.94
CA SER A 14 8.21 -8.76 -1.53
C SER A 14 9.32 -7.72 -1.28
N GLU A 15 10.39 -7.74 -2.06
CA GLU A 15 11.49 -6.78 -1.97
C GLU A 15 11.03 -5.39 -2.39
N LEU A 16 10.45 -5.28 -3.60
CA LEU A 16 9.91 -4.02 -4.10
C LEU A 16 8.87 -3.41 -3.14
N VAL A 17 7.98 -4.24 -2.59
CA VAL A 17 6.97 -3.79 -1.63
C VAL A 17 7.61 -3.32 -0.32
N LYS A 18 8.61 -4.04 0.21
CA LYS A 18 9.36 -3.64 1.41
C LYS A 18 10.06 -2.30 1.22
N ASP A 19 10.68 -2.09 0.07
CA ASP A 19 11.41 -0.85 -0.22
C ASP A 19 10.47 0.34 -0.34
N VAL A 20 9.34 0.18 -1.04
CA VAL A 20 8.29 1.23 -1.09
C VAL A 20 7.77 1.57 0.31
N ILE A 21 7.47 0.58 1.14
CA ILE A 21 6.99 0.80 2.51
C ILE A 21 8.06 1.51 3.35
N ARG A 22 9.32 1.06 3.27
CA ARG A 22 10.43 1.64 4.03
C ARG A 22 10.59 3.11 3.71
N GLU A 23 10.53 3.50 2.43
CA GLU A 23 10.60 4.90 2.03
C GLU A 23 9.40 5.71 2.52
N LEU A 24 8.18 5.18 2.43
CA LEU A 24 6.98 5.88 2.91
C LEU A 24 6.92 6.00 4.44
N LEU A 25 7.57 5.10 5.18
CA LEU A 25 7.70 5.19 6.64
C LEU A 25 8.62 6.35 7.07
N LYS A 26 9.62 6.71 6.24
CA LYS A 26 10.48 7.89 6.50
C LYS A 26 9.70 9.20 6.48
N ASP A 27 8.58 9.25 5.74
CA ASP A 27 7.70 10.42 5.72
C ASP A 27 6.96 10.64 7.06
N GLY A 28 7.08 9.72 8.02
CA GLY A 28 6.48 9.80 9.37
C GLY A 28 4.95 9.78 9.37
N ASN A 29 4.33 9.75 10.56
CA ASN A 29 2.86 9.81 10.75
C ASN A 29 2.08 8.87 9.83
N CYS A 30 2.54 7.63 9.72
CA CYS A 30 1.86 6.60 8.94
C CYS A 30 1.94 5.25 9.65
N ALA A 31 0.95 4.40 9.42
CA ALA A 31 0.85 3.07 9.97
C ALA A 31 0.68 2.06 8.83
N VAL A 32 1.31 0.89 8.98
CA VAL A 32 1.25 -0.22 8.02
C VAL A 32 0.56 -1.38 8.71
N TYR A 33 -0.45 -1.96 8.05
CA TYR A 33 -1.17 -3.12 8.60
C TYR A 33 -1.75 -3.99 7.49
N ALA A 34 -1.95 -5.27 7.81
CA ALA A 34 -2.50 -6.25 6.89
C ALA A 34 -3.97 -6.57 7.18
N LEU A 35 -4.74 -6.77 6.11
CA LEU A 35 -6.08 -7.33 6.14
C LEU A 35 -6.06 -8.72 5.50
N ARG A 36 -5.94 -9.74 6.34
CA ARG A 36 -5.79 -11.15 5.94
C ARG A 36 -7.07 -11.76 5.36
N ASN A 37 -8.25 -11.22 5.71
CA ASN A 37 -9.54 -11.83 5.36
C ASN A 37 -10.05 -11.51 3.94
N MET A 38 -9.29 -10.74 3.14
CA MET A 38 -9.61 -10.53 1.73
C MET A 38 -9.05 -11.69 0.89
N LYS A 39 -9.89 -12.70 0.58
CA LYS A 39 -9.52 -13.75 -0.38
C LYS A 39 -9.50 -13.19 -1.82
N PRO A 40 -8.65 -13.73 -2.74
CA PRO A 40 -7.69 -14.81 -2.52
C PRO A 40 -6.36 -14.36 -1.90
N ASN A 41 -6.03 -13.07 -1.97
CA ASN A 41 -4.73 -12.53 -1.59
C ASN A 41 -4.97 -11.34 -0.66
N GLY A 42 -4.60 -11.48 0.62
CA GLY A 42 -4.83 -10.44 1.61
C GLY A 42 -4.23 -9.09 1.21
N GLU A 43 -4.66 -8.03 1.88
CA GLU A 43 -4.36 -6.66 1.47
C GLU A 43 -3.46 -5.97 2.49
N LEU A 44 -2.35 -5.40 2.04
CA LEU A 44 -1.53 -4.52 2.87
C LEU A 44 -2.02 -3.08 2.73
N ARG A 45 -2.15 -2.35 3.83
CA ARG A 45 -2.59 -0.95 3.83
C ARG A 45 -1.57 -0.05 4.53
N MET A 46 -1.44 1.17 4.01
CA MET A 46 -0.85 2.28 4.74
C MET A 46 -1.88 3.38 4.94
N ALA A 47 -1.91 3.91 6.16
CA ALA A 47 -2.80 4.99 6.57
C ALA A 47 -2.04 6.06 7.34
N SER A 48 -2.52 7.32 7.31
CA SER A 48 -1.90 8.44 8.05
C SER A 48 -2.09 8.35 9.58
N ALA A 49 -2.97 7.47 10.05
CA ALA A 49 -3.12 7.14 11.45
C ALA A 49 -3.27 5.63 11.62
N PRO A 50 -2.78 5.04 12.73
CA PRO A 50 -3.02 3.63 13.02
C PRO A 50 -4.52 3.36 13.15
N PRO A 51 -5.00 2.19 12.72
CA PRO A 51 -6.40 1.83 12.86
C PRO A 51 -6.76 1.80 14.35
N ILE A 52 -7.78 2.55 14.73
CA ILE A 52 -8.31 2.52 16.10
C ILE A 52 -9.19 1.25 16.21
N PRO A 53 -9.18 0.52 17.35
CA PRO A 53 -10.10 -0.61 17.54
C PRO A 53 -11.56 -0.16 17.34
N GLY A 54 -12.30 -0.85 16.46
CA GLY A 54 -13.71 -0.59 16.17
C GLY A 54 -14.12 -0.81 14.71
N PRO A 55 -15.44 -0.89 14.42
CA PRO A 55 -15.97 -1.36 13.13
C PRO A 55 -15.73 -0.42 11.93
N ARG A 56 -15.31 0.83 12.15
CA ARG A 56 -15.02 1.82 11.08
C ARG A 56 -13.92 2.80 11.50
N ARG A 57 -12.65 2.41 11.57
CA ARG A 57 -11.61 3.37 12.00
C ARG A 57 -10.23 3.21 11.35
N ALA A 58 -10.18 2.95 10.04
CA ALA A 58 -9.00 3.32 9.26
C ALA A 58 -9.35 4.56 8.43
N SER A 59 -9.21 5.74 9.03
CA SER A 59 -9.25 7.01 8.30
C SER A 59 -7.88 7.28 7.66
N GLY A 60 -7.88 7.97 6.53
CA GLY A 60 -6.63 8.37 5.86
C GLY A 60 -5.81 7.22 5.29
N VAL A 61 -6.45 6.11 4.87
CA VAL A 61 -5.80 5.06 4.07
C VAL A 61 -5.40 5.67 2.73
N PHE A 62 -4.10 5.81 2.51
CA PHE A 62 -3.55 6.44 1.31
C PHE A 62 -2.88 5.44 0.35
N LEU A 63 -2.60 4.23 0.81
CA LEU A 63 -2.04 3.17 -0.02
C LEU A 63 -2.68 1.83 0.34
N ARG A 64 -2.99 1.05 -0.69
CA ARG A 64 -3.43 -0.34 -0.60
C ARG A 64 -2.55 -1.15 -1.54
N VAL A 65 -1.93 -2.22 -1.08
CA VAL A 65 -1.08 -3.10 -1.90
C VAL A 65 -1.66 -4.51 -1.88
N ARG A 66 -1.88 -5.06 -3.06
CA ARG A 66 -2.37 -6.43 -3.25
C ARG A 66 -1.29 -7.29 -3.91
N PRO A 67 -1.07 -8.53 -3.45
CA PRO A 67 -0.28 -9.51 -4.19
C PRO A 67 -0.98 -9.83 -5.51
N GLY A 68 -0.21 -9.89 -6.59
CA GLY A 68 -0.70 -10.31 -7.90
C GLY A 68 0.03 -11.54 -8.40
N ILE A 69 -0.54 -12.20 -9.41
CA ILE A 69 0.04 -13.42 -10.02
C ILE A 69 1.44 -13.13 -10.58
N LYS A 70 1.62 -11.97 -11.22
CA LYS A 70 2.91 -11.54 -11.80
C LYS A 70 3.58 -10.45 -10.98
N GLU A 71 2.84 -9.40 -10.65
CA GLU A 71 3.36 -8.21 -9.97
C GLU A 71 2.43 -7.76 -8.85
N ALA A 72 2.98 -7.18 -7.78
CA ALA A 72 2.19 -6.53 -6.74
C ALA A 72 1.53 -5.26 -7.29
N ILE A 73 0.31 -4.99 -6.84
CA ILE A 73 -0.52 -3.89 -7.35
C ILE A 73 -0.75 -2.89 -6.22
N ALA A 74 -0.27 -1.66 -6.41
CA ALA A 74 -0.67 -0.49 -5.64
C ALA A 74 -2.05 -0.02 -6.13
N VAL A 75 -3.01 0.07 -5.24
CA VAL A 75 -4.39 0.46 -5.52
C VAL A 75 -4.62 1.86 -4.96
N ARG A 76 -5.08 2.75 -5.83
CA ARG A 76 -5.42 4.12 -5.48
C ARG A 76 -6.61 4.15 -4.51
N PRO A 77 -6.56 4.96 -3.45
CA PRO A 77 -7.72 5.25 -2.60
C PRO A 77 -8.87 5.85 -3.40
N MET A 78 -10.12 5.66 -2.96
CA MET A 78 -11.28 6.23 -3.67
C MET A 78 -11.27 7.76 -3.71
N ASN A 79 -10.75 8.41 -2.66
CA ASN A 79 -10.73 9.86 -2.54
C ASN A 79 -9.58 10.51 -3.32
N ALA A 80 -8.61 9.70 -3.78
CA ALA A 80 -7.48 10.18 -4.56
C ALA A 80 -7.81 10.21 -6.07
N LYS A 81 -7.27 11.21 -6.76
CA LYS A 81 -7.48 11.47 -8.20
C LYS A 81 -6.20 11.29 -9.01
N ALA A 82 -5.03 11.52 -8.43
CA ALA A 82 -3.75 11.38 -9.12
C ALA A 82 -3.50 9.93 -9.59
N GLY A 83 -2.92 9.76 -10.78
CA GLY A 83 -2.47 8.46 -11.28
C GLY A 83 -3.57 7.42 -11.57
N GLU A 84 -3.16 6.24 -12.02
CA GLU A 84 -4.06 5.13 -12.35
C GLU A 84 -4.70 4.50 -11.10
N LYS A 85 -5.90 3.93 -11.26
CA LYS A 85 -6.61 3.24 -10.16
C LYS A 85 -5.83 2.04 -9.61
N ASN A 86 -5.13 1.32 -10.48
CA ASN A 86 -4.29 0.19 -10.14
C ASN A 86 -2.95 0.37 -10.85
N ILE A 87 -1.88 0.56 -10.09
CA ILE A 87 -0.52 0.69 -10.60
C ILE A 87 0.22 -0.59 -10.22
N LYS A 88 0.81 -1.28 -11.19
CA LYS A 88 1.72 -2.36 -10.87
C LYS A 88 3.00 -1.76 -10.31
N ILE A 89 3.48 -2.25 -9.17
CA ILE A 89 4.63 -1.66 -8.46
C ILE A 89 5.89 -1.68 -9.32
N ALA A 90 6.04 -2.64 -10.23
CA ALA A 90 7.18 -2.73 -11.14
C ALA A 90 7.00 -1.95 -12.46
N LYS A 91 5.84 -1.30 -12.71
CA LYS A 91 5.57 -0.56 -13.97
C LYS A 91 6.28 0.78 -14.02
N LEU A 92 6.44 1.44 -12.88
CA LEU A 92 7.06 2.77 -12.74
C LEU A 92 8.41 2.65 -12.04
N THR A 93 9.25 3.67 -12.19
CA THR A 93 10.40 3.80 -11.30
C THR A 93 9.92 3.97 -9.85
N GLN A 94 10.75 3.56 -8.89
CA GLN A 94 10.40 3.68 -7.47
C GLN A 94 10.10 5.13 -7.08
N THR A 95 10.84 6.10 -7.61
CA THR A 95 10.66 7.53 -7.36
C THR A 95 9.28 8.01 -7.82
N GLU A 96 8.88 7.72 -9.06
CA GLU A 96 7.57 8.12 -9.61
C GLU A 96 6.41 7.48 -8.85
N LEU A 97 6.57 6.21 -8.45
CA LEU A 97 5.58 5.51 -7.64
C LEU A 97 5.44 6.19 -6.27
N LEU A 98 6.54 6.49 -5.59
CA LEU A 98 6.53 7.17 -4.30
C LEU A 98 5.92 8.57 -4.37
N GLU A 99 6.24 9.35 -5.41
CA GLU A 99 5.62 10.65 -5.64
C GLU A 99 4.11 10.56 -5.84
N THR A 100 3.67 9.56 -6.62
CA THR A 100 2.24 9.30 -6.85
C THR A 100 1.53 8.95 -5.54
N ILE A 101 2.12 8.06 -4.72
CA ILE A 101 1.55 7.67 -3.42
C ILE A 101 1.53 8.85 -2.44
N ARG A 102 2.57 9.70 -2.44
CA ARG A 102 2.59 10.93 -1.63
C ARG A 102 1.50 11.92 -2.05
N LYS A 103 1.17 12.00 -3.34
CA LYS A 103 0.00 12.76 -3.81
C LYS A 103 -1.29 12.15 -3.28
N TRP A 104 -1.47 10.83 -3.35
CA TRP A 104 -2.63 10.14 -2.76
C TRP A 104 -2.76 10.44 -1.27
N ARG A 105 -1.65 10.47 -0.52
CA ARG A 105 -1.64 10.81 0.90
C ARG A 105 -2.12 12.22 1.18
N LYS A 106 -1.81 13.20 0.34
CA LYS A 106 -2.34 14.57 0.47
C LYS A 106 -3.83 14.65 0.14
N GLU A 107 -4.28 13.90 -0.85
CA GLU A 107 -5.69 13.88 -1.29
C GLU A 107 -6.63 13.10 -0.35
N THR A 108 -6.08 12.23 0.49
CA THR A 108 -6.84 11.39 1.44
C THR A 108 -6.79 11.88 2.88
N LYS A 109 -6.06 12.98 3.14
CA LYS A 109 -6.06 13.67 4.43
C LYS A 109 -7.39 14.37 4.67
#